data_AF-A0A1Y6M0M4-F1
#
_entry.id   AF-A0A1Y6M0M4-F1
#
_cell.length_a   1.000
_cell.length_b   1.000
_cell.length_c   1.000
_cell.angle_alpha   90.00
_cell.angle_beta   90.00
_cell.angle_gamma   90.00
#
_symmetry.space_group_name_H-M   'P 1'
#
loop_
_entity.id
_entity.type
_entity.pdbx_description
1 polymer ?
#
loop_
_entity_poly.entity_id
_entity_poly.type
_entity_poly.pdbx_seq_one_letter_code
_entity_poly.pdbx_strand_id
1 'polypeptide(L)'
;MAPMPTSDDYYLILEVESSATAEEITQSYRRLALKLHPDRNDRPNATQAFQKLGQAYETLKDDDERRKYDRLRRFRDTTPTPWTSARRQQADPWSQAREEEARQREAFRRAFRDMEARYEAFWRDQDDFMEQARQARAEARARADAKAKATAETMRQRRQAEEKQRQREKEEEEQRCRHGGGGWWPKVTSRGPCGKCGGEEEEYLLQCPDCDMRVCAKCQCELRPKMEPKKWKKAKKSKKTK
;
A
#
# COMPACT_ATOMS: atom_id res chain seq x y z
N MET A 1 -22.92 -0.19 58.50
CA MET A 1 -23.21 0.57 57.26
C MET A 1 -22.15 1.65 57.13
N ALA A 2 -21.24 1.53 56.17
CA ALA A 2 -20.18 2.52 55.93
C ALA A 2 -20.75 3.77 55.24
N PRO A 3 -20.29 4.99 55.58
CA PRO A 3 -20.79 6.21 54.96
C PRO A 3 -20.41 6.27 53.47
N MET A 4 -21.38 6.62 52.63
CA MET A 4 -21.18 6.89 51.21
C MET A 4 -20.23 8.07 51.06
N PRO A 5 -19.11 7.95 50.33
CA PRO A 5 -18.19 9.06 50.19
C PRO A 5 -18.71 10.11 49.22
N THR A 6 -18.49 11.37 49.57
CA THR A 6 -18.75 12.55 48.75
C THR A 6 -17.92 12.51 47.46
N SER A 7 -18.57 12.81 46.34
CA SER A 7 -18.22 12.51 44.95
C SER A 7 -16.94 13.14 44.35
N ASP A 8 -15.99 13.63 45.15
CA ASP A 8 -14.83 14.40 44.68
C ASP A 8 -13.47 13.79 45.05
N ASP A 9 -13.46 12.58 45.64
CA ASP A 9 -12.23 11.89 45.95
C ASP A 9 -11.73 11.09 44.74
N TYR A 10 -10.57 11.48 44.20
CA TYR A 10 -9.97 10.88 43.00
C TYR A 10 -9.64 9.41 43.17
N TYR A 11 -9.21 9.00 44.38
CA TYR A 11 -9.00 7.60 44.71
C TYR A 11 -10.29 6.78 44.63
N LEU A 12 -11.42 7.35 45.05
CA LEU A 12 -12.72 6.68 45.01
C LEU A 12 -13.31 6.63 43.60
N ILE A 13 -13.12 7.69 42.80
CA ILE A 13 -13.49 7.71 41.38
C ILE A 13 -12.73 6.63 40.60
N LEU A 14 -11.45 6.43 40.93
CA LEU A 14 -10.62 5.40 40.33
C LEU A 14 -10.78 4.03 41.01
N GLU A 15 -11.63 3.88 42.03
CA GLU A 15 -11.80 2.63 42.80
C GLU A 15 -10.45 2.04 43.31
N VAL A 16 -9.53 2.90 43.76
CA VAL A 16 -8.21 2.52 44.27
C VAL A 16 -7.99 3.03 45.69
N GLU A 17 -7.14 2.35 46.44
CA GLU A 17 -6.77 2.78 47.79
C GLU A 17 -5.78 3.96 47.75
N SER A 18 -5.71 4.78 48.79
CA SER A 18 -4.73 5.89 48.85
C SER A 18 -3.27 5.44 48.88
N SER A 19 -3.03 4.19 49.25
CA SER A 19 -1.73 3.50 49.22
C SER A 19 -1.36 2.94 47.83
N ALA A 20 -2.26 3.03 46.85
CA ALA A 20 -2.11 2.37 45.55
C ALA A 20 -0.87 2.88 44.79
N THR A 21 -0.21 1.97 44.06
CA THR A 21 0.94 2.32 43.21
C THR A 21 0.48 3.05 41.94
N ALA A 22 1.40 3.76 41.28
CA ALA A 22 1.10 4.41 39.99
C ALA A 22 0.63 3.41 38.92
N GLU A 23 1.14 2.17 38.99
CA GLU A 23 0.72 1.05 38.14
C GLU A 23 -0.75 0.69 38.41
N GLU A 24 -1.15 0.56 39.69
CA GLU A 24 -2.53 0.23 40.10
C GLU A 24 -3.53 1.33 39.70
N ILE A 25 -3.13 2.60 39.82
CA ILE A 25 -3.91 3.77 39.37
C ILE A 25 -4.13 3.72 37.84
N THR A 26 -3.07 3.44 37.08
CA THR A 26 -3.14 3.31 35.61
C THR A 26 -4.01 2.13 35.18
N GLN A 27 -3.86 1.00 35.86
CA GLN A 27 -4.60 -0.22 35.61
C GLN A 27 -6.11 -0.05 35.91
N SER A 28 -6.49 0.65 36.99
CA SER A 28 -7.91 0.93 37.27
C SER A 28 -8.52 1.97 36.33
N TYR A 29 -7.77 3.00 35.94
CA TYR A 29 -8.19 3.98 34.93
C TYR A 29 -8.58 3.29 33.62
N ARG A 30 -7.72 2.39 33.10
CA ARG A 30 -7.98 1.64 31.86
C ARG A 30 -9.25 0.77 31.98
N ARG A 31 -9.46 0.10 33.12
CA ARG A 31 -10.65 -0.72 33.39
C ARG A 31 -11.94 0.12 33.38
N LEU A 32 -11.92 1.28 34.02
CA LEU A 32 -13.09 2.16 34.11
C LEU A 32 -13.35 2.91 32.80
N ALA A 33 -12.29 3.29 32.07
CA ALA A 33 -12.39 3.95 30.77
C ALA A 33 -13.13 3.08 29.74
N LEU A 34 -12.92 1.75 29.76
CA LEU A 34 -13.64 0.81 28.88
C LEU A 34 -15.12 0.68 29.24
N LYS A 35 -15.47 0.75 30.53
CA LYS A 35 -16.86 0.66 31.01
C LYS A 35 -17.65 1.95 30.77
N LEU A 36 -16.96 3.09 30.83
CA LEU A 36 -17.53 4.43 30.70
C LEU A 36 -17.27 5.05 29.32
N HIS A 37 -16.75 4.28 28.36
CA HIS A 37 -16.45 4.79 27.03
C HIS A 37 -17.73 5.34 26.37
N PRO A 38 -17.74 6.60 25.89
CA PRO A 38 -18.94 7.27 25.41
C PRO A 38 -19.55 6.60 24.17
N ASP A 39 -18.75 5.88 23.39
CA ASP A 39 -19.20 5.13 22.21
C ASP A 39 -20.03 3.87 22.55
N ARG A 40 -19.88 3.33 23.77
CA ARG A 40 -20.48 2.04 24.18
C ARG A 40 -21.54 2.21 25.28
N ASN A 41 -21.68 3.40 25.86
CA ASN A 41 -22.54 3.65 27.00
C ASN A 41 -23.37 4.93 26.77
N ASP A 42 -24.61 4.76 26.32
CA ASP A 42 -25.55 5.84 25.97
C ASP A 42 -26.16 6.58 27.19
N ARG A 43 -25.52 6.54 28.35
CA ARG A 43 -26.01 7.27 29.53
C ARG A 43 -25.70 8.76 29.37
N PRO A 44 -26.65 9.67 29.68
CA PRO A 44 -26.46 11.12 29.53
C PRO A 44 -25.30 11.69 30.37
N ASN A 45 -24.86 10.96 31.39
CA ASN A 45 -23.76 11.36 32.28
C ASN A 45 -22.44 10.63 31.99
N ALA A 46 -22.36 9.78 30.95
CA ALA A 46 -21.16 9.00 30.64
C ALA A 46 -19.96 9.91 30.31
N THR A 47 -20.18 10.96 29.52
CA THR A 47 -19.14 11.95 29.18
C THR A 47 -18.61 12.68 30.41
N GLN A 48 -19.47 13.11 31.32
CA GLN A 48 -19.04 13.77 32.56
C GLN A 48 -18.30 12.81 33.50
N ALA A 49 -18.76 11.57 33.62
CA ALA A 49 -18.08 10.54 34.41
C ALA A 49 -16.69 10.20 33.83
N PHE A 50 -16.57 10.13 32.50
CA PHE A 50 -15.31 9.91 31.81
C PHE A 50 -14.34 11.09 31.98
N GLN A 51 -14.83 12.33 31.93
CA GLN A 51 -14.02 13.53 32.20
C GLN A 51 -13.48 13.54 33.63
N LYS A 52 -14.31 13.21 34.62
CA LYS A 52 -13.89 13.09 36.03
C LYS A 52 -12.87 11.97 36.23
N LEU A 53 -13.05 10.84 35.54
CA LEU A 53 -12.10 9.72 35.54
C LEU A 53 -10.74 10.14 34.96
N GLY A 54 -10.74 10.92 33.88
CA GLY A 54 -9.53 11.48 33.27
C GLY A 54 -8.79 12.45 34.20
N GLN A 55 -9.52 13.39 34.82
CA GLN A 55 -8.95 14.34 35.78
C GLN A 55 -8.32 13.62 36.99
N ALA A 56 -9.03 12.63 37.54
CA ALA A 56 -8.53 11.82 38.65
C ALA A 56 -7.23 11.10 38.29
N TYR A 57 -7.16 10.54 37.08
CA TYR A 57 -5.95 9.86 36.60
C TYR A 57 -4.79 10.82 36.37
N GLU A 58 -5.02 11.99 35.77
CA GLU A 58 -3.98 12.99 35.51
C GLU A 58 -3.34 13.51 36.81
N THR A 59 -4.15 13.79 37.83
CA THR A 59 -3.65 14.22 39.14
C THR A 59 -2.92 13.11 39.91
N LEU A 60 -3.38 11.86 39.82
CA LEU A 60 -2.79 10.74 40.59
C LEU A 60 -1.61 10.04 39.88
N LYS A 61 -1.47 10.22 38.56
CA LYS A 61 -0.38 9.64 37.77
C LYS A 61 0.96 10.35 38.03
N ASP A 62 0.94 11.67 38.18
CA ASP A 62 2.13 12.46 38.46
C ASP A 62 2.41 12.52 39.97
N ASP A 63 3.66 12.20 40.37
CA ASP A 63 4.03 12.10 41.79
C ASP A 63 3.99 13.47 42.50
N ASP A 64 4.28 14.57 41.79
CA ASP A 64 4.24 15.93 42.34
C ASP A 64 2.80 16.40 42.55
N GLU A 65 1.93 16.18 41.56
CA GLU A 65 0.50 16.48 41.66
C GLU A 65 -0.21 15.61 42.69
N ARG A 66 0.13 14.32 42.78
CA ARG A 66 -0.37 13.41 43.82
C ARG A 66 -0.02 13.89 45.22
N ARG A 67 1.22 14.34 45.43
CA ARG A 67 1.65 14.89 46.73
C ARG A 67 0.91 16.18 47.09
N LYS A 68 0.63 17.05 46.12
CA LYS A 68 -0.18 18.27 46.33
C LYS A 68 -1.61 17.90 46.71
N TYR A 69 -2.20 16.95 46.00
CA TYR A 69 -3.55 16.45 46.27
C TYR A 69 -3.64 15.80 47.65
N ASP A 70 -2.70 14.93 48.02
CA ASP A 70 -2.67 14.26 49.33
C ASP A 70 -2.47 15.26 50.48
N ARG A 71 -1.69 16.33 50.27
CA ARG A 71 -1.53 17.42 51.25
C ARG A 71 -2.84 18.16 51.48
N LEU A 72 -3.56 18.47 50.40
CA LEU A 72 -4.86 19.15 50.47
C LEU A 72 -5.92 18.25 51.11
N ARG A 73 -5.92 16.95 50.77
CA ARG A 73 -6.82 15.94 51.33
C ARG A 73 -6.59 15.72 52.82
N ARG A 74 -5.35 15.58 53.27
CA ARG A 74 -5.01 15.43 54.69
C ARG A 74 -5.49 16.61 55.52
N PHE A 75 -5.39 17.83 54.99
CA PHE A 75 -5.91 19.02 55.66
C PHE A 75 -7.45 19.00 55.78
N ARG A 76 -8.14 18.41 54.80
CA ARG A 76 -9.61 18.23 54.79
C ARG A 76 -10.09 17.21 55.84
N ASP A 77 -9.30 16.18 56.11
CA ASP A 77 -9.66 15.06 57.01
C ASP A 77 -9.26 15.28 58.49
N THR A 78 -8.65 16.42 58.85
CA THR A 78 -8.17 16.68 60.21
C THR A 78 -9.26 17.28 61.11
N THR A 79 -10.25 16.46 61.50
CA THR A 79 -11.04 16.70 62.71
C THR A 79 -10.66 15.65 63.77
N PRO A 80 -9.90 16.01 64.82
CA PRO A 80 -9.38 15.02 65.76
C PRO A 80 -10.47 14.55 66.74
N THR A 81 -10.79 13.25 66.73
CA THR A 81 -11.48 12.56 67.84
C THR A 81 -10.45 12.05 68.85
N PRO A 82 -10.51 12.49 70.13
CA PRO A 82 -9.46 12.20 71.10
C PRO A 82 -9.81 10.97 71.94
N TRP A 83 -9.33 9.79 71.54
CA TRP A 83 -9.05 8.67 72.46
C TRP A 83 -8.38 7.54 71.69
N THR A 84 -7.09 7.28 71.91
CA THR A 84 -6.47 5.95 71.75
C THR A 84 -4.96 6.01 72.06
N SER A 85 -4.59 5.73 73.30
CA SER A 85 -3.19 5.52 73.69
C SER A 85 -2.98 4.35 74.65
N ALA A 86 -3.87 3.35 74.66
CA ALA A 86 -3.84 2.28 75.67
C ALA A 86 -3.84 0.84 75.11
N ARG A 87 -3.23 0.56 73.95
CA ARG A 87 -3.16 -0.84 73.47
C ARG A 87 -1.84 -1.19 72.78
N ARG A 88 -0.80 -1.26 73.58
CA ARG A 88 0.49 -1.86 73.21
C ARG A 88 0.70 -3.06 74.12
N GLN A 89 0.36 -4.27 73.62
CA GLN A 89 0.75 -5.62 74.09
C GLN A 89 -0.40 -6.66 73.91
N GLN A 90 -0.78 -7.00 72.67
CA GLN A 90 -1.47 -8.27 72.35
C GLN A 90 -1.00 -8.73 70.97
N ALA A 91 -0.74 -10.03 70.78
CA ALA A 91 -0.43 -10.61 69.47
C ALA A 91 -1.53 -10.23 68.47
N ASP A 92 -1.14 -9.85 67.26
CA ASP A 92 -2.04 -9.21 66.31
C ASP A 92 -3.19 -10.17 65.91
N PRO A 93 -4.45 -9.89 66.31
CA PRO A 93 -5.60 -10.76 66.04
C PRO A 93 -5.92 -10.94 64.56
N TRP A 94 -5.29 -10.16 63.68
CA TRP A 94 -5.59 -10.09 62.26
C TRP A 94 -4.46 -10.64 61.38
N SER A 95 -3.55 -11.46 61.92
CA SER A 95 -2.43 -12.04 61.16
C SER A 95 -2.92 -12.87 59.97
N GLN A 96 -3.87 -13.77 60.20
CA GLN A 96 -4.50 -14.59 59.16
C GLN A 96 -5.25 -13.74 58.13
N ALA A 97 -5.98 -12.70 58.58
CA ALA A 97 -6.70 -11.80 57.70
C ALA A 97 -5.76 -11.08 56.71
N ARG A 98 -4.55 -10.67 57.12
CA ARG A 98 -3.60 -10.02 56.19
C ARG A 98 -2.67 -10.97 55.45
N GLU A 99 -2.58 -12.24 55.86
CA GLU A 99 -2.07 -13.30 54.98
C GLU A 99 -3.08 -13.62 53.86
N GLU A 100 -4.38 -13.68 54.17
CA GLU A 100 -5.43 -13.81 53.16
C GLU A 100 -5.49 -12.59 52.26
N GLU A 101 -5.38 -11.39 52.82
CA GLU A 101 -5.30 -10.14 52.06
C GLU A 101 -4.05 -10.10 51.17
N ALA A 102 -2.90 -10.59 51.64
CA ALA A 102 -1.70 -10.72 50.83
C ALA A 102 -1.89 -11.71 49.66
N ARG A 103 -2.56 -12.86 49.90
CA ARG A 103 -2.91 -13.83 48.84
C ARG A 103 -3.92 -13.25 47.86
N GLN A 104 -4.92 -12.53 48.34
CA GLN A 104 -5.90 -11.84 47.50
C GLN A 104 -5.22 -10.75 46.67
N ARG A 105 -4.26 -10.02 47.24
CA ARG A 105 -3.45 -9.01 46.55
C ARG A 105 -2.55 -9.64 45.49
N GLU A 106 -1.94 -10.79 45.77
CA GLU A 106 -1.12 -11.51 44.80
C GLU A 106 -1.98 -12.14 43.68
N ALA A 107 -3.13 -12.71 44.01
CA ALA A 107 -4.11 -13.21 43.05
C ALA A 107 -4.62 -12.09 42.14
N PHE A 108 -4.91 -10.92 42.71
CA PHE A 108 -5.28 -9.73 41.98
C PHE A 108 -4.14 -9.25 41.06
N ARG A 109 -2.90 -9.17 41.55
CA ARG A 109 -1.71 -8.85 40.74
C ARG A 109 -1.47 -9.84 39.60
N ARG A 110 -1.71 -11.13 39.83
CA ARG A 110 -1.62 -12.16 38.77
C ARG A 110 -2.73 -11.97 37.74
N ALA A 111 -3.98 -11.79 38.19
CA ALA A 111 -5.11 -11.56 37.30
C ALA A 111 -4.95 -10.29 36.47
N PHE A 112 -4.38 -9.21 37.03
CA PHE A 112 -4.14 -7.97 36.30
C PHE A 112 -3.00 -8.10 35.28
N ARG A 113 -1.90 -8.81 35.59
CA ARG A 113 -0.88 -9.17 34.58
C ARG A 113 -1.47 -9.97 33.43
N ASP A 114 -2.33 -10.94 33.73
CA ASP A 114 -3.01 -11.75 32.71
C ASP A 114 -3.97 -10.89 31.85
N MET A 115 -4.67 -9.94 32.47
CA MET A 115 -5.56 -9.00 31.79
C MET A 115 -4.79 -8.00 30.92
N GLU A 116 -3.67 -7.46 31.40
CA GLU A 116 -2.80 -6.54 30.67
C GLU A 116 -2.16 -7.22 29.46
N ALA A 117 -1.71 -8.47 29.63
CA ALA A 117 -1.23 -9.28 28.50
C ALA A 117 -2.31 -9.48 27.42
N ARG A 118 -3.58 -9.69 27.82
CA ARG A 118 -4.71 -9.80 26.87
C ARG A 118 -5.02 -8.47 26.18
N TYR A 119 -4.91 -7.36 26.90
CA TYR A 119 -5.09 -6.02 26.35
C TYR A 119 -3.98 -5.69 25.36
N GLU A 120 -2.71 -5.88 25.73
CA GLU A 120 -1.58 -5.68 24.83
C GLU A 120 -1.66 -6.59 23.61
N ALA A 121 -2.09 -7.85 23.78
CA ALA A 121 -2.35 -8.74 22.66
C ALA A 121 -3.45 -8.20 21.72
N PHE A 122 -4.54 -7.66 22.27
CA PHE A 122 -5.60 -7.05 21.49
C PHE A 122 -5.12 -5.80 20.71
N TRP A 123 -4.36 -4.91 21.34
CA TRP A 123 -3.81 -3.73 20.65
C TRP A 123 -2.74 -4.09 19.62
N ARG A 124 -1.91 -5.08 19.92
CA ARG A 124 -0.94 -5.62 18.96
C ARG A 124 -1.65 -6.21 17.74
N ASP A 125 -2.73 -6.95 17.93
CA ASP A 125 -3.54 -7.50 16.84
C ASP A 125 -4.15 -6.38 15.97
N GLN A 126 -4.61 -5.29 16.61
CA GLN A 126 -5.10 -4.11 15.89
C GLN A 126 -3.98 -3.40 15.11
N ASP A 127 -2.80 -3.24 15.69
CA ASP A 127 -1.64 -2.66 15.01
C ASP A 127 -1.16 -3.54 13.84
N ASP A 128 -1.11 -4.86 14.05
CA ASP A 128 -0.77 -5.85 13.03
C ASP A 128 -1.77 -5.81 11.86
N PHE A 129 -3.07 -5.68 12.13
CA PHE A 129 -4.08 -5.48 11.09
C PHE A 129 -3.82 -4.21 10.27
N MET A 130 -3.50 -3.09 10.94
CA MET A 130 -3.22 -1.81 10.26
C MET A 130 -1.91 -1.85 9.47
N GLU A 131 -0.90 -2.58 9.95
CA GLU A 131 0.37 -2.84 9.26
C GLU A 131 0.14 -3.71 8.01
N GLN A 132 -0.63 -4.79 8.13
CA GLN A 132 -1.01 -5.65 7.00
C GLN A 132 -1.77 -4.88 5.93
N ALA A 133 -2.70 -4.00 6.32
CA ALA A 133 -3.41 -3.14 5.38
C ALA A 133 -2.47 -2.16 4.65
N ARG A 134 -1.46 -1.61 5.35
CA ARG A 134 -0.42 -0.76 4.74
C ARG A 134 0.43 -1.56 3.74
N GLN A 135 0.86 -2.77 4.11
CA GLN A 135 1.62 -3.66 3.24
C GLN A 135 0.82 -4.05 2.00
N ALA A 136 -0.44 -4.47 2.15
CA ALA A 136 -1.31 -4.83 1.03
C ALA A 136 -1.50 -3.66 0.05
N ARG A 137 -1.66 -2.42 0.56
CA ARG A 137 -1.73 -1.22 -0.28
C ARG A 137 -0.41 -0.95 -1.02
N ALA A 138 0.73 -1.10 -0.34
CA ALA A 138 2.05 -0.94 -0.94
C ALA A 138 2.31 -1.98 -2.04
N GLU A 139 1.97 -3.25 -1.80
CA GLU A 139 2.05 -4.31 -2.79
C GLU A 139 1.14 -4.07 -3.99
N ALA A 140 -0.11 -3.65 -3.76
CA ALA A 140 -1.04 -3.31 -4.84
C ALA A 140 -0.49 -2.19 -5.73
N ARG A 141 0.11 -1.16 -5.13
CA ARG A 141 0.80 -0.08 -5.85
C ARG A 141 2.00 -0.61 -6.64
N ALA A 142 2.85 -1.42 -6.02
CA ALA A 142 4.00 -2.02 -6.70
C ALA A 142 3.59 -2.90 -7.90
N ARG A 143 2.52 -3.68 -7.76
CA ARG A 143 1.95 -4.48 -8.87
C ARG A 143 1.40 -3.59 -9.98
N ALA A 144 0.71 -2.48 -9.65
CA ALA A 144 0.23 -1.52 -10.62
C ALA A 144 1.39 -0.85 -11.38
N ASP A 145 2.44 -0.43 -10.66
CA ASP A 145 3.64 0.18 -11.25
C ASP A 145 4.41 -0.81 -12.14
N ALA A 146 4.54 -2.06 -11.72
CA ALA A 146 5.15 -3.12 -12.54
C ALA A 146 4.35 -3.36 -13.83
N LYS A 147 3.02 -3.42 -13.73
CA LYS A 147 2.14 -3.55 -14.90
C LYS A 147 2.28 -2.34 -15.83
N ALA A 148 2.34 -1.13 -15.29
CA ALA A 148 2.53 0.10 -16.07
C ALA A 148 3.91 0.14 -16.77
N LYS A 149 4.97 -0.35 -16.11
CA LYS A 149 6.30 -0.48 -16.73
C LYS A 149 6.29 -1.52 -17.85
N ALA A 150 5.68 -2.68 -17.64
CA ALA A 150 5.58 -3.73 -18.65
C ALA A 150 4.78 -3.27 -19.89
N THR A 151 3.67 -2.54 -19.69
CA THR A 151 2.91 -1.97 -20.81
C THR A 151 3.70 -0.90 -21.54
N ALA A 152 4.42 -0.02 -20.81
CA ALA A 152 5.30 0.97 -21.42
C ALA A 152 6.45 0.33 -22.22
N GLU A 153 7.05 -0.74 -21.71
CA GLU A 153 8.10 -1.50 -22.40
C GLU A 153 7.55 -2.16 -23.67
N THR A 154 6.38 -2.79 -23.59
CA THR A 154 5.71 -3.39 -24.77
C THR A 154 5.43 -2.33 -25.84
N MET A 155 4.95 -1.13 -25.44
CA MET A 155 4.76 -0.02 -26.38
C MET A 155 6.08 0.47 -27.00
N ARG A 156 7.17 0.52 -26.21
CA ARG A 156 8.51 0.87 -26.72
C ARG A 156 9.02 -0.15 -27.72
N GLN A 157 8.91 -1.45 -27.41
CA GLN A 157 9.31 -2.53 -28.31
C GLN A 157 8.51 -2.50 -29.61
N ARG A 158 7.18 -2.24 -29.55
CA ARG A 158 6.36 -2.11 -30.76
C ARG A 158 6.77 -0.93 -31.63
N ARG A 159 7.06 0.24 -31.03
CA ARG A 159 7.59 1.40 -31.76
C ARG A 159 8.93 1.10 -32.42
N GLN A 160 9.85 0.44 -31.71
CA GLN A 160 11.14 0.04 -32.27
C GLN A 160 10.97 -0.99 -33.41
N ALA A 161 10.03 -1.91 -33.30
CA ALA A 161 9.72 -2.87 -34.36
C ALA A 161 9.12 -2.19 -35.58
N GLU A 162 8.15 -1.29 -35.40
CA GLU A 162 7.55 -0.47 -36.47
C GLU A 162 8.62 0.41 -37.15
N GLU A 163 9.53 1.01 -36.39
CA GLU A 163 10.64 1.81 -36.93
C GLU A 163 11.64 0.94 -37.72
N LYS A 164 12.01 -0.23 -37.18
CA LYS A 164 12.86 -1.20 -37.90
C LYS A 164 12.20 -1.71 -39.17
N GLN A 165 10.88 -1.96 -39.14
CA GLN A 165 10.15 -2.36 -40.34
C GLN A 165 10.19 -1.24 -41.39
N ARG A 166 9.95 0.01 -40.99
CA ARG A 166 10.09 1.17 -41.89
C ARG A 166 11.50 1.32 -42.44
N GLN A 167 12.53 1.05 -41.64
CA GLN A 167 13.92 1.05 -42.10
C GLN A 167 14.16 -0.07 -43.11
N ARG A 168 13.68 -1.28 -42.85
CA ARG A 168 13.77 -2.41 -43.79
C ARG A 168 13.02 -2.13 -45.09
N GLU A 169 11.80 -1.60 -45.03
CA GLU A 169 11.03 -1.23 -46.22
C GLU A 169 11.76 -0.14 -47.02
N LYS A 170 12.38 0.83 -46.33
CA LYS A 170 13.22 1.85 -46.98
C LYS A 170 14.47 1.24 -47.61
N GLU A 171 15.18 0.34 -46.91
CA GLU A 171 16.35 -0.37 -47.45
C GLU A 171 15.97 -1.28 -48.62
N GLU A 172 14.84 -1.98 -48.56
CA GLU A 172 14.30 -2.79 -49.65
C GLU A 172 13.88 -1.91 -50.83
N GLU A 173 13.24 -0.76 -50.58
CA GLU A 173 12.90 0.22 -51.61
C GLU A 173 14.15 0.85 -52.22
N GLU A 174 15.21 1.08 -51.43
CA GLU A 174 16.55 1.49 -51.88
C GLU A 174 17.27 0.41 -52.68
N GLN A 175 17.14 -0.86 -52.30
CA GLN A 175 17.68 -2.03 -53.00
C GLN A 175 16.83 -2.45 -54.21
N ARG A 176 15.65 -1.85 -54.40
CA ARG A 176 14.73 -2.29 -55.44
C ARG A 176 15.20 -1.88 -56.83
N CYS A 177 15.10 -2.88 -57.71
CA CYS A 177 14.86 -2.74 -59.14
C CYS A 177 13.60 -1.88 -59.38
N ARG A 178 13.82 -0.57 -59.57
CA ARG A 178 12.81 0.50 -59.50
C ARG A 178 12.01 0.69 -60.78
N HIS A 179 12.47 0.17 -61.93
CA HIS A 179 11.76 0.32 -63.21
C HIS A 179 11.79 -0.94 -64.11
N GLY A 180 12.40 -2.04 -63.68
CA GLY A 180 12.47 -3.31 -64.42
C GLY A 180 11.12 -3.82 -64.90
N GLY A 181 11.08 -4.29 -66.15
CA GLY A 181 9.82 -4.63 -66.85
C GLY A 181 9.08 -3.41 -67.44
N GLY A 182 9.50 -2.19 -67.10
CA GLY A 182 8.79 -0.94 -67.38
C GLY A 182 9.28 -0.11 -68.58
N GLY A 183 10.39 -0.46 -69.24
CA GLY A 183 10.95 0.39 -70.29
C GLY A 183 12.26 -0.07 -70.92
N TRP A 184 12.93 0.86 -71.62
CA TRP A 184 14.15 0.63 -72.41
C TRP A 184 15.44 0.91 -71.62
N TRP A 185 16.51 0.19 -71.95
CA TRP A 185 17.85 0.28 -71.39
C TRP A 185 18.90 0.58 -72.48
N PRO A 186 20.00 1.31 -72.17
CA PRO A 186 21.02 1.72 -73.15
C PRO A 186 22.00 0.60 -73.52
N LYS A 187 22.61 0.69 -74.72
CA LYS A 187 23.67 -0.23 -75.18
C LYS A 187 24.89 -0.23 -74.26
N VAL A 188 25.47 -1.42 -74.04
CA VAL A 188 26.91 -1.61 -74.21
C VAL A 188 27.13 -2.22 -75.60
N THR A 189 28.09 -1.69 -76.36
CA THR A 189 28.62 -2.33 -77.58
C THR A 189 29.65 -3.37 -77.15
N SER A 190 29.29 -4.66 -77.18
CA SER A 190 30.07 -5.73 -76.57
C SER A 190 29.67 -7.10 -77.11
N ARG A 191 30.64 -7.81 -77.68
CA ARG A 191 30.63 -9.28 -77.76
C ARG A 191 30.82 -9.89 -76.36
N GLY A 192 30.53 -11.18 -76.25
CA GLY A 192 30.29 -11.93 -75.01
C GLY A 192 28.84 -12.44 -74.99
N PRO A 193 28.55 -13.60 -74.39
CA PRO A 193 27.20 -14.16 -74.42
C PRO A 193 26.22 -13.22 -73.72
N CYS A 194 25.03 -13.01 -74.29
CA CYS A 194 23.97 -12.21 -73.67
C CYS A 194 23.69 -12.65 -72.22
N GLY A 195 23.71 -11.71 -71.26
CA GLY A 195 23.56 -12.00 -69.83
C GLY A 195 22.20 -12.56 -69.38
N LYS A 196 21.24 -12.75 -70.30
CA LYS A 196 19.91 -13.35 -70.01
C LYS A 196 19.52 -14.53 -70.92
N CYS A 197 20.28 -14.81 -71.99
CA CYS A 197 19.96 -15.92 -72.90
C CYS A 197 21.17 -16.59 -73.58
N GLY A 198 22.40 -16.12 -73.33
CA GLY A 198 23.63 -16.86 -73.64
C GLY A 198 24.03 -16.94 -75.11
N GLY A 199 23.22 -16.38 -76.02
CA GLY A 199 23.41 -16.46 -77.47
C GLY A 199 24.81 -16.05 -77.91
N GLU A 200 25.36 -16.88 -78.78
CA GLU A 200 26.74 -16.82 -79.24
C GLU A 200 27.00 -15.61 -80.15
N GLU A 201 28.04 -14.87 -79.76
CA GLU A 201 28.58 -13.65 -80.35
C GLU A 201 27.59 -12.69 -81.06
N GLU A 202 26.61 -12.20 -80.29
CA GLU A 202 25.86 -10.95 -80.59
C GLU A 202 26.75 -9.69 -80.44
N GLU A 203 26.34 -8.55 -81.01
CA GLU A 203 27.11 -7.29 -80.99
C GLU A 203 26.87 -6.40 -79.75
N TYR A 204 25.68 -6.44 -79.15
CA TYR A 204 25.30 -5.48 -78.11
C TYR A 204 24.43 -6.04 -76.99
N LEU A 205 24.86 -5.78 -75.76
CA LEU A 205 24.17 -6.17 -74.54
C LEU A 205 23.81 -4.89 -73.76
N LEU A 206 22.53 -4.62 -73.60
CA LEU A 206 22.04 -3.37 -73.01
C LEU A 206 22.00 -3.51 -71.48
N GLN A 207 22.73 -2.67 -70.73
CA GLN A 207 22.81 -2.76 -69.27
C GLN A 207 21.58 -2.13 -68.61
N CYS A 208 20.97 -2.88 -67.70
CA CYS A 208 19.85 -2.44 -66.87
C CYS A 208 20.29 -1.32 -65.89
N PRO A 209 19.56 -0.20 -65.80
CA PRO A 209 19.78 0.81 -64.76
C PRO A 209 19.43 0.38 -63.32
N ASP A 210 18.90 -0.82 -63.11
CA ASP A 210 18.48 -1.34 -61.80
C ASP A 210 19.43 -2.39 -61.17
N CYS A 211 20.31 -3.03 -61.95
CA CYS A 211 21.29 -4.03 -61.49
C CYS A 211 22.35 -4.27 -62.59
N ASP A 212 23.47 -4.95 -62.30
CA ASP A 212 24.58 -5.19 -63.27
C ASP A 212 24.25 -6.10 -64.46
N MET A 213 22.96 -6.35 -64.71
CA MET A 213 22.45 -7.26 -65.73
C MET A 213 22.50 -6.63 -67.12
N ARG A 214 23.00 -7.38 -68.11
CA ARG A 214 23.14 -6.94 -69.51
C ARG A 214 22.40 -7.89 -70.44
N VAL A 215 21.50 -7.37 -71.28
CA VAL A 215 20.61 -8.21 -72.10
C VAL A 215 20.50 -7.70 -73.54
N CYS A 216 20.46 -8.58 -74.54
CA CYS A 216 20.26 -8.18 -75.93
C CYS A 216 18.80 -7.74 -76.20
N ALA A 217 18.54 -7.19 -77.39
CA ALA A 217 17.26 -6.54 -77.73
C ALA A 217 16.02 -7.45 -77.59
N LYS A 218 16.20 -8.75 -77.84
CA LYS A 218 15.22 -9.84 -77.62
C LYS A 218 14.68 -9.76 -76.18
N CYS A 219 15.62 -9.87 -75.24
CA CYS A 219 15.41 -9.98 -73.81
C CYS A 219 14.95 -8.69 -73.13
N GLN A 220 15.17 -7.53 -73.75
CA GLN A 220 14.57 -6.28 -73.33
C GLN A 220 13.10 -6.15 -73.79
N CYS A 221 12.73 -6.64 -74.99
CA CYS A 221 11.35 -6.55 -75.48
C CYS A 221 10.38 -7.49 -74.72
N GLU A 222 10.91 -8.61 -74.21
CA GLU A 222 10.25 -9.40 -73.16
C GLU A 222 9.95 -8.52 -71.93
N LEU A 223 10.99 -7.94 -71.33
CA LEU A 223 10.99 -7.12 -70.11
C LEU A 223 10.59 -5.65 -70.34
N ARG A 224 9.58 -5.44 -71.19
CA ARG A 224 8.96 -4.13 -71.50
C ARG A 224 7.45 -4.20 -71.26
N PRO A 225 6.74 -3.12 -70.89
CA PRO A 225 5.45 -3.24 -70.23
C PRO A 225 4.28 -3.43 -71.21
N LYS A 226 3.20 -4.01 -70.71
CA LYS A 226 1.88 -4.13 -71.34
C LYS A 226 0.85 -3.85 -70.22
N MET A 227 -0.23 -3.08 -70.48
CA MET A 227 -1.02 -2.43 -69.41
C MET A 227 -2.55 -2.43 -69.64
N GLU A 228 -3.31 -2.28 -68.55
CA GLU A 228 -4.76 -1.98 -68.54
C GLU A 228 -4.95 -0.46 -68.32
N PRO A 229 -5.86 0.23 -69.05
CA PRO A 229 -6.19 1.65 -68.83
C PRO A 229 -7.00 1.95 -67.54
N LYS A 230 -6.62 1.32 -66.43
CA LYS A 230 -6.95 1.65 -65.02
C LYS A 230 -8.45 1.94 -64.76
N LYS A 231 -9.36 1.07 -65.24
CA LYS A 231 -10.81 1.32 -65.22
C LYS A 231 -11.36 1.56 -63.79
N TRP A 232 -11.81 2.79 -63.53
CA TRP A 232 -12.09 3.36 -62.20
C TRP A 232 -13.49 3.00 -61.65
N LYS A 233 -13.62 2.96 -60.31
CA LYS A 233 -14.73 2.28 -59.57
C LYS A 233 -15.10 3.06 -58.29
N LYS A 234 -16.33 2.94 -57.80
CA LYS A 234 -16.90 3.72 -56.68
C LYS A 234 -17.50 2.85 -55.56
N ALA A 235 -17.29 3.30 -54.32
CA ALA A 235 -17.91 2.80 -53.09
C ALA A 235 -19.42 3.11 -52.99
N LYS A 236 -20.23 2.17 -52.46
CA LYS A 236 -21.58 2.37 -51.84
C LYS A 236 -21.81 1.26 -50.80
N LYS A 237 -21.83 1.56 -49.49
CA LYS A 237 -22.95 1.93 -48.58
C LYS A 237 -23.80 0.74 -48.06
N SER A 238 -23.92 0.67 -46.71
CA SER A 238 -25.16 0.57 -45.90
C SER A 238 -25.51 -0.71 -45.11
N LYS A 239 -25.48 -0.56 -43.76
CA LYS A 239 -26.38 -1.10 -42.70
C LYS A 239 -26.37 -2.63 -42.45
N LYS A 240 -26.41 -3.14 -41.20
CA LYS A 240 -27.46 -2.92 -40.21
C LYS A 240 -27.05 -3.48 -38.82
N THR A 241 -27.24 -2.66 -37.80
CA THR A 241 -27.23 -2.97 -36.37
C THR A 241 -28.41 -3.87 -36.01
N LYS A 242 -28.21 -4.85 -35.13
CA LYS A 242 -29.21 -5.27 -34.15
C LYS A 242 -28.50 -5.73 -32.88
#